data_AF-A0A1A6FK68-F1
#
_entry.id   AF-A0A1A6FK68-F1
#
_cell.length_a   1.000
_cell.length_b   1.000
_cell.length_c   1.000
_cell.angle_alpha   90.00
_cell.angle_beta   90.00
_cell.angle_gamma   90.00
#
_symmetry.space_group_name_H-M   'P 1'
#
loop_
_entity.id
_entity.type
_entity.pdbx_description
1 polymer ?
#
loop_
_entity_poly.entity_id
_entity_poly.type
_entity_poly.pdbx_seq_one_letter_code
_entity_poly.pdbx_strand_id
1 'polypeptide(L)'
;MTALRAAAALIGLACLIAPHAPRAQEDADQSDLPPYSAFRRSLLAEGWTPDANYGLKVASGKPLYRFPEVLCGPQICHARWLARGGGEKIVTLRRGGLSDEYRVAR
;
A
#
# COMPACT_ATOMS: atom_id res chain seq x y z
N MET A 1 37.39 -69.45 3.79
CA MET A 1 37.67 -69.53 5.25
C MET A 1 37.35 -68.17 5.85
N THR A 2 36.31 -68.14 6.69
CA THR A 2 36.10 -67.29 7.90
C THR A 2 36.75 -65.89 7.96
N ALA A 3 35.93 -64.83 7.87
CA ALA A 3 35.47 -63.97 8.99
C ALA A 3 36.42 -62.76 9.20
N LEU A 4 36.02 -61.54 9.60
CA LEU A 4 35.03 -61.11 10.58
C LEU A 4 34.97 -59.55 10.60
N ARG A 5 33.76 -58.97 10.71
CA ARG A 5 33.35 -57.71 11.42
C ARG A 5 34.06 -56.37 11.11
N ALA A 6 33.38 -55.35 10.59
CA ALA A 6 32.35 -54.47 11.18
C ALA A 6 32.90 -53.16 11.78
N ALA A 7 32.41 -52.02 11.26
CA ALA A 7 32.08 -50.73 11.91
C ALA A 7 31.93 -49.68 10.77
N ALA A 8 30.74 -49.16 10.46
CA ALA A 8 30.07 -48.04 11.14
C ALA A 8 31.05 -46.87 11.38
N ALA A 9 30.83 -45.62 10.99
CA ALA A 9 29.70 -44.85 10.49
C ALA A 9 30.33 -43.55 9.90
N LEU A 10 29.67 -42.67 9.15
CA LEU A 10 28.83 -41.60 9.70
C LEU A 10 28.46 -40.62 8.57
N ILE A 11 27.19 -40.22 8.55
CA ILE A 11 26.70 -38.86 8.27
C ILE A 11 26.95 -38.36 6.83
N GLY A 12 26.01 -38.46 5.90
CA GLY A 12 24.69 -37.84 6.01
C GLY A 12 24.79 -36.34 5.69
N LEU A 13 25.16 -36.02 4.44
CA LEU A 13 25.17 -34.65 3.92
C LEU A 13 23.72 -34.18 3.73
N ALA A 14 23.13 -33.72 4.83
CA ALA A 14 21.77 -33.18 4.85
C ALA A 14 21.73 -31.88 4.03
N CYS A 15 20.87 -31.89 3.01
CA CYS A 15 20.46 -30.70 2.28
C CYS A 15 19.90 -29.67 3.28
N LEU A 16 20.69 -28.64 3.60
CA LEU A 16 20.21 -27.44 4.28
C LEU A 16 19.45 -26.57 3.26
N ILE A 17 18.25 -27.01 2.91
CA ILE A 17 17.25 -26.16 2.27
C ILE A 17 16.64 -25.35 3.40
N ALA A 18 17.21 -24.16 3.66
CA ALA A 18 16.62 -23.23 4.61
C ALA A 18 15.21 -22.83 4.12
N PRO A 19 14.15 -23.03 4.92
CA PRO A 19 12.85 -22.48 4.57
C PRO A 19 12.98 -20.97 4.57
N HIS A 20 12.80 -20.34 3.41
CA HIS A 20 12.59 -18.91 3.32
C HIS A 20 11.24 -18.62 3.97
N ALA A 21 11.25 -18.31 5.27
CA ALA A 21 10.10 -17.76 5.94
C ALA A 21 9.68 -16.49 5.16
N PRO A 22 8.41 -16.35 4.76
CA PRO A 22 7.94 -15.09 4.23
C PRO A 22 8.16 -14.06 5.34
N ARG A 23 9.02 -13.07 5.07
CA ARG A 23 9.11 -11.89 5.93
C ARG A 23 7.71 -11.32 6.00
N ALA A 24 7.08 -11.39 7.17
CA ALA A 24 5.91 -10.59 7.47
C ALA A 24 6.28 -9.15 7.14
N GLN A 25 5.64 -8.60 6.12
CA GLN A 25 5.81 -7.21 5.74
C GLN A 25 5.32 -6.39 6.93
N GLU A 26 6.26 -5.80 7.68
CA GLU A 26 5.94 -4.86 8.75
C GLU A 26 4.99 -3.82 8.16
N ASP A 27 3.77 -3.78 8.70
CA ASP A 27 2.81 -2.72 8.42
C ASP A 27 3.53 -1.41 8.69
N ALA A 28 3.98 -0.72 7.63
CA ALA A 28 4.66 0.55 7.75
C ALA A 28 3.82 1.45 8.68
N ASP A 29 4.45 1.96 9.75
CA ASP A 29 3.76 2.80 10.70
C ASP A 29 3.10 3.95 9.92
N GLN A 30 1.81 4.19 10.17
CA GLN A 30 1.05 5.16 9.38
C GLN A 30 1.66 6.56 9.42
N SER A 31 2.49 6.85 10.43
CA SER A 31 3.20 8.12 10.58
C SER A 31 4.31 8.31 9.54
N ASP A 32 4.90 7.22 9.02
CA ASP A 32 5.97 7.24 8.03
C ASP A 32 5.45 7.42 6.59
N LEU A 33 4.13 7.23 6.39
CA LEU A 33 3.52 7.43 5.09
C LEU A 33 3.41 8.93 4.76
N PRO A 34 3.69 9.33 3.51
CA PRO A 34 3.63 10.74 3.14
C PRO A 34 2.19 11.27 3.20
N PRO A 35 2.00 12.51 3.65
CA PRO A 35 0.67 13.13 3.73
C PRO A 35 0.12 13.38 2.32
N TYR A 36 -1.15 13.04 2.13
CA TYR A 36 -1.82 13.18 0.84
C TYR A 36 -1.87 14.63 0.39
N SER A 37 -2.01 15.61 1.29
CA SER A 37 -1.97 17.03 0.91
C SER A 37 -0.67 17.45 0.21
N ALA A 38 0.48 16.90 0.61
CA ALA A 38 1.75 17.15 -0.06
C ALA A 38 1.78 16.48 -1.44
N PHE A 39 1.35 15.23 -1.52
CA PHE A 39 1.27 14.49 -2.79
C PHE A 39 0.27 15.11 -3.77
N ARG A 40 -0.87 15.60 -3.29
CA ARG A 40 -1.87 16.35 -4.06
C ARG A 40 -1.25 17.57 -4.72
N ARG A 41 -0.40 18.32 -3.99
CA ARG A 41 0.31 19.48 -4.56
C ARG A 41 1.29 19.08 -5.66
N SER A 42 1.99 17.95 -5.54
CA SER A 42 2.90 17.50 -6.59
C SER A 42 2.12 17.11 -7.86
N LEU A 43 1.02 16.37 -7.72
CA LEU A 43 0.17 16.00 -8.86
C LEU A 43 -0.39 17.22 -9.59
N LEU A 44 -0.85 18.23 -8.84
CA LEU A 44 -1.28 19.50 -9.42
C LEU A 44 -0.15 20.20 -10.19
N ALA A 45 1.07 20.22 -9.64
CA ALA A 45 2.24 20.80 -10.30
C ALA A 45 2.65 20.04 -11.58
N GLU A 46 2.44 18.72 -11.60
CA GLU A 46 2.63 17.85 -12.77
C GLU A 46 1.49 17.97 -13.81
N GLY A 47 0.47 18.79 -13.56
CA GLY A 47 -0.65 19.03 -14.48
C GLY A 47 -1.77 17.99 -14.40
N TRP A 48 -1.80 17.17 -13.35
CA TRP A 48 -2.95 16.31 -13.04
C TRP A 48 -4.07 17.14 -12.42
N THR A 49 -5.31 16.77 -12.76
CA THR A 49 -6.51 17.42 -12.23
C THR A 49 -7.26 16.46 -11.31
N PRO A 50 -7.66 16.87 -10.10
CA PRO A 50 -8.47 16.04 -9.22
C PRO A 50 -9.86 15.81 -9.83
N ASP A 51 -10.33 14.57 -9.86
CA ASP A 51 -11.68 14.29 -10.34
C ASP A 51 -12.71 14.50 -9.22
N ALA A 52 -13.23 15.72 -9.13
CA ALA A 52 -14.25 16.09 -8.14
C ALA A 52 -15.60 15.37 -8.30
N ASN A 53 -15.81 14.60 -9.39
CA ASN A 53 -17.01 13.78 -9.58
C ASN A 53 -16.85 12.35 -9.07
N TYR A 54 -15.63 11.95 -8.69
CA TYR A 54 -15.37 10.63 -8.12
C TYR A 54 -15.81 10.52 -6.66
N GLY A 55 -15.60 11.57 -5.86
CA GLY A 55 -15.95 11.58 -4.45
C GLY A 55 -17.45 11.73 -4.18
N LEU A 56 -17.87 11.39 -2.96
CA LEU A 56 -19.25 11.52 -2.53
C LEU A 56 -19.64 12.98 -2.31
N LYS A 57 -20.90 13.30 -2.63
CA LYS A 57 -21.51 14.60 -2.40
C LYS A 57 -22.77 14.43 -1.54
N VAL A 58 -23.03 15.37 -0.66
CA VAL A 58 -24.32 15.45 0.04
C VAL A 58 -25.41 15.96 -0.91
N ALA A 59 -26.69 15.90 -0.51
CA ALA A 59 -27.82 16.32 -1.34
C ALA A 59 -27.72 17.77 -1.85
N SER A 60 -27.01 18.65 -1.14
CA SER A 60 -26.75 20.03 -1.58
C SER A 60 -25.65 20.17 -2.65
N GLY A 61 -25.08 19.06 -3.12
CA GLY A 61 -23.98 19.02 -4.10
C GLY A 61 -22.59 19.29 -3.51
N LYS A 62 -22.47 19.61 -2.21
CA LYS A 62 -21.19 19.82 -1.55
C LYS A 62 -20.43 18.49 -1.36
N PRO A 63 -19.09 18.47 -1.51
CA PRO A 63 -18.29 17.28 -1.20
C PRO A 63 -18.49 16.83 0.24
N LEU A 64 -18.61 15.52 0.45
CA LEU A 64 -18.70 14.91 1.78
C LEU A 64 -17.34 14.88 2.50
N TYR A 65 -16.25 14.73 1.74
CA TYR A 65 -14.89 14.70 2.26
C TYR A 65 -14.15 16.01 1.95
N ARG A 66 -13.10 16.29 2.73
CA ARG A 66 -12.22 17.45 2.55
C ARG A 66 -11.67 17.58 1.12
N PHE A 67 -11.34 16.46 0.49
CA PHE A 67 -10.88 16.41 -0.89
C PHE A 67 -12.00 15.83 -1.77
N PRO A 68 -12.51 16.58 -2.76
CA PRO A 68 -13.64 16.16 -3.57
C PRO A 68 -13.32 14.98 -4.49
N GLU A 69 -12.03 14.75 -4.76
CA GLU A 69 -11.56 13.60 -5.54
C GLU A 69 -11.38 12.32 -4.72
N VAL A 70 -11.66 12.34 -3.41
CA VAL A 70 -11.48 11.20 -2.51
C VAL A 70 -12.80 10.48 -2.27
N LEU A 71 -12.77 9.15 -2.39
CA LEU A 71 -13.84 8.24 -1.97
C LEU A 71 -13.31 7.31 -0.89
N CYS A 72 -13.97 7.25 0.26
CA CYS A 72 -13.53 6.42 1.38
C CYS A 72 -14.50 5.27 1.67
N GLY A 73 -13.93 4.09 1.90
CA GLY A 73 -14.55 3.04 2.70
C GLY A 73 -14.26 3.23 4.20
N PRO A 74 -14.33 2.16 5.00
CA PRO A 74 -14.08 2.23 6.44
C PRO A 74 -12.65 2.67 6.81
N GLN A 75 -11.63 2.09 6.18
CA GLN A 75 -10.20 2.28 6.52
C GLN A 75 -9.34 2.75 5.33
N ILE A 76 -9.76 2.39 4.12
CA ILE A 76 -9.06 2.70 2.87
C ILE A 76 -9.89 3.70 2.09
N CYS A 77 -9.21 4.68 1.50
CA CYS A 77 -9.78 5.61 0.54
C CYS A 77 -9.02 5.54 -0.77
N HIS A 78 -9.64 6.04 -1.82
CA HIS A 78 -9.02 6.21 -3.13
C HIS A 78 -9.20 7.65 -3.60
N ALA A 79 -8.17 8.23 -4.18
CA ALA A 79 -8.25 9.49 -4.89
C ALA A 79 -8.13 9.26 -6.39
N ARG A 80 -9.05 9.83 -7.18
CA ARG A 80 -8.99 9.76 -8.64
C ARG A 80 -8.48 11.05 -9.27
N TRP A 81 -7.58 10.89 -10.23
CA TRP A 81 -6.90 11.97 -10.92
C TRP A 81 -6.96 11.77 -12.42
N LEU A 82 -7.08 12.89 -13.14
CA LEU A 82 -7.16 12.93 -14.59
C LEU A 82 -5.95 13.68 -15.15
N ALA A 83 -5.30 13.10 -16.17
CA ALA A 83 -4.27 13.75 -16.95
C ALA A 83 -4.93 14.61 -18.05
N ARG A 84 -4.22 15.66 -18.48
CA ARG A 84 -4.66 16.52 -19.58
C ARG A 84 -4.90 15.78 -20.90
N GLY A 85 -4.26 14.62 -21.10
CA GLY A 85 -4.43 13.74 -22.26
C GLY A 85 -5.48 12.63 -22.10
N GLY A 86 -6.32 12.67 -21.07
CA GLY A 86 -7.37 11.67 -20.83
C GLY A 86 -6.93 10.41 -20.07
N GLY A 87 -5.70 10.36 -19.58
CA GLY A 87 -5.24 9.29 -18.68
C GLY A 87 -5.84 9.42 -17.28
N GLU A 88 -6.01 8.29 -16.59
CA GLU A 88 -6.50 8.24 -15.21
C GLU A 88 -5.42 7.71 -14.26
N LYS A 89 -5.39 8.22 -13.04
CA LYS A 89 -4.56 7.71 -11.93
C LYS A 89 -5.41 7.54 -10.68
N ILE A 90 -5.38 6.35 -10.09
CA ILE A 90 -5.96 6.06 -8.78
C ILE A 90 -4.85 6.00 -7.75
N VAL A 91 -5.03 6.71 -6.64
CA VAL A 91 -4.08 6.76 -5.53
C VAL A 91 -4.76 6.16 -4.30
N THR A 92 -4.21 5.09 -3.75
CA THR A 92 -4.72 4.47 -2.54
C THR A 92 -4.25 5.26 -1.32
N LEU A 93 -5.19 5.55 -0.43
CA LEU A 93 -4.96 6.33 0.78
C LEU A 93 -5.40 5.52 2.01
N ARG A 94 -4.66 5.65 3.11
CA ARG A 94 -5.14 5.27 4.44
C ARG A 94 -5.73 6.50 5.11
N ARG A 95 -6.90 6.36 5.74
CA ARG A 95 -7.50 7.43 6.54
C ARG A 95 -6.59 7.68 7.75
N GLY A 96 -6.12 8.91 7.93
CA GLY A 96 -5.44 9.29 9.17
C GLY A 96 -6.41 9.19 10.34
N GLY A 97 -5.92 8.82 11.52
CA GLY A 97 -6.72 8.73 12.73
C GLY A 97 -7.28 10.09 13.16
N LEU A 98 -6.68 10.71 14.17
CA LEU A 98 -7.23 11.92 14.82
C LEU A 98 -7.03 13.23 14.04
N SER A 99 -6.24 13.23 12.95
CA SER A 99 -5.79 14.46 12.28
C SER A 99 -6.50 14.80 10.96
N ASP A 100 -7.48 14.00 10.53
CA ASP A 100 -8.17 14.11 9.22
C ASP A 100 -7.22 14.16 7.98
N GLU A 101 -5.93 13.91 8.15
CA GLU A 101 -4.93 13.93 7.08
C GLU A 101 -4.76 12.51 6.52
N TYR A 102 -5.07 12.33 5.24
CA TYR A 102 -4.88 11.06 4.54
C TYR A 102 -3.40 10.78 4.32
N ARG A 103 -3.05 9.49 4.29
CA ARG A 103 -1.69 9.01 4.05
C ARG A 103 -1.65 8.21 2.76
N VAL A 104 -0.71 8.49 1.87
CA VAL A 104 -0.58 7.72 0.62
C VAL A 104 -0.07 6.32 0.96
N ALA A 105 -0.87 5.31 0.65
CA ALA A 105 -0.46 3.92 0.77
C ALA A 105 0.49 3.60 -0.40
N ARG A 106 1.63 2.99 -0.09
CA ARG A 106 2.58 2.46 -1.08
C ARG A 106 2.31 0.99 -1.35
#